data_AF-A0A7V7ZAE5-F1
#
_entry.id   AF-A0A7V7ZAE5-F1
#
_cell.length_a   1.000
_cell.length_b   1.000
_cell.length_c   1.000
_cell.angle_alpha   90.00
_cell.angle_beta   90.00
_cell.angle_gamma   90.00
#
_symmetry.space_group_name_H-M   'P 1'
#
loop_
_entity.id
_entity.type
_entity.pdbx_description
1 polymer ?
#
loop_
_entity_poly.entity_id
_entity_poly.type
_entity_poly.pdbx_seq_one_letter_code
_entity_poly.pdbx_strand_id
1 'polypeptide(L)'
;MTNSIVVGLDDWLKFLDDSSKKMQQGARAGLYAGAKVIEAQAKENCPVGKPAGENAKMYGGYPGALRDTIRATVWEKGDRVFASVKAGGKTPSGAIVYYAHIIEFTGAAAHVIRGRNGRRLSFGGRSYLALNHPGMQAHPFLRPALDARTLDAIALVEEEVKAVLKK
;
A
#
# COMPACT_ATOMS: atom_id res chain seq x y z
N MET A 1 -33.76 -46.45 23.89
CA MET A 1 -33.54 -45.09 23.36
C MET A 1 -33.54 -45.22 21.85
N THR A 2 -34.59 -44.73 21.20
CA THR A 2 -34.76 -44.82 19.74
C THR A 2 -33.70 -43.96 19.07
N ASN A 3 -32.84 -44.59 18.27
CA ASN A 3 -31.82 -43.92 17.48
C ASN A 3 -32.52 -43.18 16.32
N SER A 4 -33.00 -41.97 16.60
CA SER A 4 -33.62 -41.10 15.60
C SER A 4 -32.55 -40.58 14.66
N ILE A 5 -32.49 -41.13 13.44
CA ILE A 5 -31.62 -40.65 12.37
C ILE A 5 -32.17 -39.29 11.92
N VAL A 6 -31.51 -38.22 12.35
CA VAL A 6 -31.80 -36.87 11.88
C VAL A 6 -31.13 -36.69 10.53
N VAL A 7 -31.91 -36.77 9.45
CA VAL A 7 -31.42 -36.58 8.08
C VAL A 7 -30.80 -35.18 7.97
N GLY A 8 -29.55 -35.10 7.50
CA GLY A 8 -28.83 -33.84 7.29
C GLY A 8 -28.10 -33.27 8.52
N LEU A 9 -28.10 -33.95 9.67
CA LEU A 9 -27.33 -33.52 10.84
C LEU A 9 -25.83 -33.50 10.56
N ASP A 10 -25.31 -34.54 9.89
CA ASP A 10 -23.89 -34.63 9.54
C ASP A 10 -23.48 -33.53 8.54
N ASP A 11 -24.35 -33.21 7.58
CA ASP A 11 -24.12 -32.12 6.63
C ASP A 11 -24.12 -30.75 7.33
N TRP A 12 -25.01 -30.54 8.30
CA TRP A 12 -25.06 -29.32 9.11
C TRP A 12 -23.85 -29.17 10.03
N LEU A 13 -23.42 -30.24 10.72
CA LEU A 13 -22.21 -30.23 11.55
C LEU A 13 -20.97 -29.95 10.70
N LYS A 14 -20.86 -30.58 9.53
CA LYS A 14 -19.77 -30.32 8.58
C LYS A 14 -19.77 -28.88 8.08
N PHE A 15 -20.95 -28.32 7.80
CA PHE A 15 -21.07 -26.90 7.43
C PHE A 15 -20.58 -25.98 8.56
N LEU A 16 -20.94 -26.26 9.81
CA LEU A 16 -20.49 -25.46 10.95
C LEU A 16 -18.97 -25.53 11.14
N ASP A 17 -18.39 -26.72 11.02
CA ASP A 17 -16.94 -26.91 11.13
C ASP A 17 -16.18 -26.17 10.02
N ASP A 18 -16.70 -26.21 8.79
CA ASP A 18 -16.08 -25.56 7.63
C ASP A 18 -16.35 -24.04 7.57
N SER A 19 -17.37 -23.54 8.29
CA SER A 19 -17.86 -22.16 8.18
C SER A 19 -16.79 -21.12 8.51
N SER A 20 -16.00 -21.35 9.56
CA SER A 20 -14.93 -20.42 9.99
C SER A 20 -13.86 -20.26 8.91
N LYS A 21 -13.42 -21.38 8.31
CA LYS A 21 -12.43 -21.38 7.25
C LYS A 21 -12.96 -20.71 5.98
N LYS A 22 -14.22 -20.99 5.63
CA LYS A 22 -14.94 -20.34 4.54
C LYS A 22 -15.02 -18.81 4.75
N MET A 23 -15.38 -18.37 5.95
CA MET A 23 -15.43 -16.95 6.29
C MET A 23 -14.06 -16.27 6.19
N GLN A 24 -12.99 -16.92 6.66
CA GLN A 24 -11.63 -16.41 6.50
C GLN A 24 -11.21 -16.26 5.03
N GLN A 25 -11.57 -17.24 4.19
CA GLN A 25 -11.30 -17.16 2.75
C GLN A 25 -12.03 -15.98 2.10
N GLY A 26 -13.32 -15.80 2.42
CA GLY A 26 -14.10 -14.64 1.96
C GLY A 26 -13.52 -13.32 2.46
N ALA A 27 -13.17 -13.24 3.74
CA ALA A 27 -12.54 -12.05 4.32
C ALA A 27 -11.20 -11.73 3.64
N ARG A 28 -10.38 -12.74 3.30
CA ARG A 28 -9.13 -12.55 2.57
C ARG A 28 -9.34 -12.06 1.15
N ALA A 29 -10.29 -12.64 0.41
CA ALA A 29 -10.62 -12.20 -0.94
C ALA A 29 -11.12 -10.75 -0.92
N GLY A 30 -12.07 -10.46 -0.02
CA GLY A 30 -12.66 -9.14 0.15
C GLY A 30 -11.66 -8.07 0.57
N LEU A 31 -10.82 -8.36 1.58
CA LEU A 31 -9.78 -7.43 2.03
C LEU A 31 -8.74 -7.16 0.94
N TYR A 32 -8.40 -8.15 0.14
CA TYR A 32 -7.50 -7.96 -1.00
C TYR A 32 -8.15 -7.09 -2.09
N ALA A 33 -9.42 -7.36 -2.43
CA ALA A 33 -10.17 -6.57 -3.39
C ALA A 33 -10.32 -5.10 -2.94
N GLY A 34 -10.72 -4.88 -1.68
CA GLY A 34 -10.80 -3.53 -1.10
C GLY A 34 -9.44 -2.82 -1.08
N ALA A 35 -8.37 -3.52 -0.71
CA ALA A 35 -7.02 -2.96 -0.76
C ALA A 35 -6.57 -2.62 -2.20
N LYS A 36 -7.05 -3.35 -3.22
CA LYS A 36 -6.75 -3.07 -4.63
C LYS A 36 -7.43 -1.80 -5.13
N VAL A 37 -8.65 -1.52 -4.69
CA VAL A 37 -9.33 -0.25 -5.01
C VAL A 37 -8.58 0.93 -4.39
N ILE A 38 -8.16 0.80 -3.14
CA ILE A 38 -7.33 1.82 -2.46
C ILE A 38 -5.96 1.97 -3.15
N GLU A 39 -5.32 0.86 -3.55
CA GLU A 39 -4.07 0.88 -4.32
C GLU A 39 -4.23 1.66 -5.63
N ALA A 40 -5.31 1.44 -6.37
CA ALA A 40 -5.59 2.15 -7.61
C ALA A 40 -5.75 3.66 -7.36
N GLN A 41 -6.56 4.05 -6.36
CA GLN A 41 -6.75 5.45 -6.02
C GLN A 41 -5.45 6.11 -5.54
N ALA A 42 -4.64 5.40 -4.76
CA ALA A 42 -3.34 5.88 -4.30
C ALA A 42 -2.37 6.11 -5.47
N LYS A 43 -2.43 5.28 -6.52
CA LYS A 43 -1.63 5.47 -7.74
C LYS A 43 -2.06 6.68 -8.55
N GLU A 44 -3.36 6.98 -8.59
CA GLU A 44 -3.89 8.18 -9.23
C GLU A 44 -3.50 9.45 -8.48
N ASN A 45 -3.58 9.43 -7.15
CA ASN A 45 -3.23 10.56 -6.30
C ASN A 45 -1.70 10.79 -6.20
N CYS A 46 -0.91 9.79 -6.56
CA CYS A 46 0.55 9.84 -6.41
C CYS A 46 1.15 10.92 -7.31
N PRO A 47 1.95 11.87 -6.76
CA PRO A 47 2.62 12.85 -7.58
C PRO A 47 3.64 12.18 -8.52
N VAL A 48 3.57 12.51 -9.80
CA VAL A 48 4.50 12.04 -10.83
C VAL A 48 5.32 13.22 -11.33
N GLY A 49 6.60 13.24 -10.95
CA GLY A 49 7.54 14.27 -11.36
C GLY A 49 8.79 13.67 -12.00
N LYS A 50 9.51 14.49 -12.79
CA LYS A 50 10.82 14.11 -13.29
C LYS A 50 11.79 13.98 -12.11
N PRO A 51 12.54 12.86 -11.98
CA PRO A 51 13.51 12.71 -10.91
C PRO A 51 14.67 13.69 -11.10
N ALA A 52 15.25 14.13 -9.98
CA ALA A 52 16.52 14.86 -10.01
C ALA A 52 17.61 13.99 -10.66
N GLY A 53 18.56 14.62 -11.36
CA GLY A 53 19.61 13.89 -12.09
C GLY A 53 20.47 12.99 -11.20
N GLU A 54 20.67 13.36 -9.94
CA GLU A 54 21.37 12.52 -8.96
C GLU A 54 20.54 11.30 -8.53
N ASN A 55 19.23 11.47 -8.31
CA ASN A 55 18.32 10.36 -7.99
C ASN A 55 18.25 9.36 -9.15
N ALA A 56 18.16 9.84 -10.39
CA ALA A 56 18.21 9.00 -11.58
C ALA A 56 19.50 8.19 -11.68
N LYS A 57 20.66 8.79 -11.36
CA LYS A 57 21.98 8.11 -11.44
C LYS A 57 22.24 7.16 -10.29
N MET A 58 21.95 7.57 -9.05
CA MET A 58 22.34 6.84 -7.84
C MET A 58 21.32 5.79 -7.45
N TYR A 59 20.03 6.10 -7.62
CA TYR A 59 18.93 5.25 -7.17
C TYR A 59 18.08 4.72 -8.32
N GLY A 60 18.49 4.93 -9.58
CA GLY A 60 17.75 4.49 -10.77
C GLY A 60 16.38 5.15 -10.92
N GLY A 61 16.15 6.30 -10.27
CA GLY A 61 14.86 6.98 -10.27
C GLY A 61 14.39 7.35 -11.68
N TYR A 62 13.11 7.12 -11.96
CA TYR A 62 12.44 7.49 -13.20
C TYR A 62 11.09 8.15 -12.91
N PRO A 63 10.45 8.84 -13.87
CA PRO A 63 9.15 9.45 -13.67
C PRO A 63 8.10 8.41 -13.26
N GLY A 64 7.49 8.58 -12.09
CA GLY A 64 6.49 7.64 -11.58
C GLY A 64 7.04 6.47 -10.77
N ALA A 65 8.36 6.43 -10.49
CA ALA A 65 8.95 5.38 -9.66
C ALA A 65 8.23 5.19 -8.31
N LEU A 66 7.79 6.28 -7.66
CA LEU A 66 7.01 6.19 -6.42
C LEU A 66 5.67 5.46 -6.64
N ARG A 67 4.90 5.87 -7.65
CA ARG A 67 3.61 5.26 -8.00
C ARG A 67 3.75 3.75 -8.20
N ASP A 68 4.81 3.34 -8.87
CA ASP A 68 5.04 1.94 -9.21
C ASP A 68 5.46 1.08 -8.01
N THR A 69 5.85 1.70 -6.88
CA THR A 69 6.08 0.97 -5.62
C THR A 69 4.82 0.71 -4.80
N ILE A 70 3.71 1.38 -5.13
CA ILE A 70 2.45 1.27 -4.40
C ILE A 70 1.86 -0.12 -4.64
N ARG A 71 1.69 -0.88 -3.56
CA ARG A 71 1.23 -2.27 -3.61
C ARG A 71 0.32 -2.62 -2.43
N ALA A 72 -0.77 -3.31 -2.72
CA ALA A 72 -1.59 -4.00 -1.73
C ALA A 72 -0.97 -5.36 -1.37
N THR A 73 -0.95 -5.65 -0.07
CA THR A 73 -0.52 -6.94 0.50
C THR A 73 -1.58 -7.43 1.47
N VAL A 74 -1.91 -8.72 1.40
CA VAL A 74 -2.81 -9.39 2.34
C VAL A 74 -2.05 -10.55 3.00
N TRP A 75 -2.26 -10.75 4.29
CA TRP A 75 -1.68 -11.87 5.03
C TRP A 75 -2.59 -12.30 6.16
N GLU A 76 -2.39 -13.53 6.61
CA GLU A 76 -3.14 -14.14 7.70
C GLU A 76 -2.23 -14.25 8.92
N LYS A 77 -2.79 -14.06 10.11
CA LYS A 77 -2.11 -14.31 11.37
C LYS A 77 -3.10 -14.93 12.35
N GLY A 78 -3.03 -16.25 12.46
CA GLY A 78 -3.99 -17.02 13.27
C GLY A 78 -5.38 -16.94 12.66
N ASP A 79 -6.34 -16.47 13.45
CA ASP A 79 -7.74 -16.32 13.07
C ASP A 79 -8.07 -15.01 12.34
N ARG A 80 -7.06 -14.15 12.13
CA ARG A 80 -7.23 -12.79 11.60
C ARG A 80 -6.60 -12.64 10.23
N VAL A 81 -7.29 -11.88 9.39
CA VAL A 81 -6.81 -11.47 8.08
C VAL A 81 -6.48 -9.98 8.10
N PHE A 82 -5.32 -9.62 7.56
CA PHE A 82 -4.83 -8.26 7.49
C PHE A 82 -4.57 -7.87 6.05
N ALA A 83 -4.87 -6.62 5.71
CA ALA A 83 -4.46 -6.00 4.47
C ALA A 83 -3.70 -4.69 4.73
N SER A 84 -2.76 -4.38 3.85
CA SER A 84 -2.00 -3.13 3.90
C SER A 84 -1.67 -2.69 2.48
N VAL A 85 -1.82 -1.38 2.24
CA VAL A 85 -1.29 -0.71 1.06
C VAL A 85 -0.02 0.02 1.47
N LYS A 86 1.10 -0.29 0.81
CA LYS A 86 2.42 0.26 1.14
C LYS A 86 2.99 0.98 -0.07
N ALA A 87 3.73 2.05 0.18
CA ALA A 87 4.52 2.77 -0.82
C ALA A 87 6.00 2.82 -0.42
N GLY A 88 6.89 2.88 -1.41
CA GLY A 88 8.34 2.89 -1.23
C GLY A 88 8.99 1.51 -1.22
N GLY A 89 10.32 1.54 -1.21
CA GLY A 89 11.18 0.36 -1.37
C GLY A 89 11.78 0.26 -2.77
N LYS A 90 12.14 -0.95 -3.20
CA LYS A 90 12.72 -1.22 -4.51
C LYS A 90 11.61 -1.48 -5.53
N THR A 91 11.65 -0.79 -6.66
CA THR A 91 10.79 -1.07 -7.82
C THR A 91 11.24 -2.34 -8.55
N PRO A 92 10.38 -2.97 -9.37
CA PRO A 92 10.80 -4.08 -10.23
C PRO A 92 11.98 -3.74 -11.15
N SER A 93 12.04 -2.49 -11.62
CA SER A 93 13.13 -1.95 -12.46
C SER A 93 14.43 -1.70 -11.69
N GLY A 94 14.45 -1.95 -10.38
CA GLY A 94 15.63 -1.79 -9.53
C GLY A 94 15.77 -0.41 -8.88
N ALA A 95 14.93 0.55 -9.22
CA ALA A 95 14.95 1.89 -8.63
C ALA A 95 14.58 1.86 -7.14
N ILE A 96 15.27 2.65 -6.31
CA ILE A 96 15.06 2.69 -4.85
C ILE A 96 14.30 3.97 -4.47
N VAL A 97 13.09 3.79 -3.96
CA VAL A 97 12.20 4.87 -3.51
C VAL A 97 12.20 4.93 -1.98
N TYR A 98 13.17 5.66 -1.42
CA TYR A 98 13.28 5.86 0.04
C TYR A 98 12.42 7.03 0.55
N TYR A 99 12.02 7.93 -0.34
CA TYR A 99 11.41 9.22 -0.02
C TYR A 99 9.87 9.18 0.09
N ALA A 100 9.24 8.00 0.02
CA ALA A 100 7.78 7.86 0.06
C ALA A 100 7.14 8.49 1.32
N HIS A 101 7.73 8.23 2.50
CA HIS A 101 7.25 8.78 3.77
C HIS A 101 7.40 10.31 3.86
N ILE A 102 8.40 10.87 3.19
CA ILE A 102 8.62 12.32 3.12
C ILE A 102 7.47 12.95 2.33
N ILE A 103 7.12 12.37 1.19
CA ILE A 103 6.03 12.88 0.35
C ILE A 103 4.67 12.71 1.04
N GLU A 104 4.43 11.57 1.70
CA GLU A 104 3.16 11.28 2.35
C GLU A 104 2.90 12.15 3.59
N PHE A 105 3.89 12.30 4.48
CA PHE A 105 3.63 12.80 5.84
C PHE A 105 4.23 14.17 6.13
N THR A 106 5.51 14.38 5.82
CA THR A 106 6.25 15.51 6.38
C THR A 106 6.47 16.64 5.39
N GLY A 107 6.57 16.33 4.10
CA GLY A 107 7.27 17.20 3.16
C GLY A 107 8.74 17.40 3.59
N ALA A 108 9.34 18.48 3.13
CA ALA A 108 10.69 18.89 3.52
C ALA A 108 10.65 20.34 4.05
N ALA A 109 11.21 20.59 5.23
CA ALA A 109 11.37 21.94 5.75
C ALA A 109 12.44 22.73 4.96
N ALA A 110 12.36 24.06 5.01
CA ALA A 110 13.42 24.91 4.48
C ALA A 110 14.70 24.71 5.29
N HIS A 111 15.80 24.33 4.63
CA HIS A 111 17.08 24.11 5.31
C HIS A 111 18.27 24.26 4.36
N VAL A 112 19.44 24.52 4.94
CA VAL A 112 20.70 24.57 4.21
C VAL A 112 21.26 23.17 4.08
N ILE A 113 21.34 22.65 2.86
CA ILE A 113 22.04 21.41 2.54
C ILE A 113 23.52 21.74 2.42
N ARG A 114 24.37 21.08 3.22
CA ARG A 114 25.83 21.19 3.15
C ARG A 114 26.41 19.86 2.69
N GLY A 115 27.48 19.91 1.90
CA GLY A 115 28.17 18.69 1.50
C GLY A 115 28.88 18.03 2.68
N ARG A 116 28.85 16.69 2.68
CA ARG A 116 29.46 15.88 3.74
C ARG A 116 30.97 16.13 3.80
N ASN A 117 31.52 16.34 5.00
CA ASN A 117 32.94 16.56 5.25
C ASN A 117 33.54 17.72 4.40
N GLY A 118 32.78 18.81 4.20
CA GLY A 118 33.25 19.96 3.43
C GLY A 118 33.35 19.72 1.92
N ARG A 119 32.87 18.57 1.42
CA ARG A 119 32.76 18.31 -0.02
C ARG A 119 31.74 19.26 -0.66
N ARG A 120 31.88 19.47 -1.97
CA ARG A 120 30.94 20.31 -2.72
C ARG A 120 29.75 19.50 -3.21
N LEU A 121 28.57 20.10 -3.18
CA LEU A 121 27.34 19.59 -3.77
C LEU A 121 27.34 19.89 -5.26
N SER A 122 26.87 18.93 -6.07
CA SER A 122 26.67 19.14 -7.50
C SER A 122 25.18 19.28 -7.78
N PHE A 123 24.75 20.45 -8.24
CA PHE A 123 23.34 20.72 -8.53
C PHE A 123 23.23 21.56 -9.81
N GLY A 124 22.35 21.15 -10.73
CA GLY A 124 22.18 21.84 -12.01
C GLY A 124 23.46 21.97 -12.86
N GLY A 125 24.39 21.01 -12.74
CA GLY A 125 25.68 21.03 -13.44
C GLY A 125 26.72 22.00 -12.85
N ARG A 126 26.42 22.64 -11.71
CA ARG A 126 27.33 23.54 -11.00
C ARG A 126 27.66 22.99 -9.62
N SER A 127 28.78 23.44 -9.08
CA SER A 127 29.30 22.96 -7.80
C SER A 127 29.14 24.03 -6.70
N TYR A 128 28.50 23.67 -5.58
CA TYR A 128 28.18 24.58 -4.48
C TYR A 128 28.73 24.04 -3.14
N LEU A 129 29.11 24.93 -2.22
CA LEU A 129 29.46 24.53 -0.85
C LEU A 129 28.22 24.22 0.00
N ALA A 130 27.14 24.96 -0.27
CA ALA A 130 25.85 24.79 0.37
C ALA A 130 24.72 25.16 -0.62
N LEU A 131 23.57 24.53 -0.45
CA LEU A 131 22.34 24.82 -1.19
C LEU A 131 21.23 25.13 -0.21
N ASN A 132 20.52 26.25 -0.39
CA ASN A 132 19.33 26.54 0.38
C ASN A 132 18.15 25.80 -0.26
N HIS A 133 17.66 24.76 0.42
CA HIS A 133 16.44 24.08 0.02
C HIS A 133 15.25 24.91 0.52
N PRO A 134 14.35 25.38 -0.38
CA PRO A 134 13.22 26.24 0.00
C PRO A 134 12.15 25.48 0.82
N GLY A 135 12.26 24.16 0.89
CA GLY A 135 11.26 23.28 1.45
C GLY A 135 10.28 22.79 0.38
N MET A 136 9.39 21.91 0.80
CA MET A 136 8.33 21.30 -0.01
C MET A 136 7.22 20.87 0.95
N GLN A 137 5.96 21.11 0.59
CA GLN A 137 4.83 20.60 1.36
C GLN A 137 4.67 19.08 1.18
N ALA A 138 4.02 18.42 2.14
CA ALA A 138 3.59 17.04 1.94
C ALA A 138 2.56 16.99 0.81
N HIS A 139 2.58 15.92 0.03
CA HIS A 139 1.57 15.58 -0.96
C HIS A 139 1.01 14.20 -0.62
N PRO A 140 0.11 14.11 0.38
CA PRO A 140 -0.45 12.83 0.80
C PRO A 140 -1.20 12.16 -0.35
N PHE A 141 -0.96 10.86 -0.53
CA PHE A 141 -1.57 10.06 -1.59
C PHE A 141 -2.16 8.75 -1.05
N LEU A 142 -1.60 8.17 0.02
CA LEU A 142 -2.15 6.97 0.66
C LEU A 142 -3.34 7.30 1.56
N ARG A 143 -3.20 8.27 2.47
CA ARG A 143 -4.28 8.61 3.40
C ARG A 143 -5.54 9.11 2.66
N PRO A 144 -5.44 10.04 1.70
CA PRO A 144 -6.62 10.45 0.93
C PRO A 144 -7.24 9.32 0.11
N ALA A 145 -6.43 8.38 -0.41
CA ALA A 145 -6.96 7.23 -1.13
C ALA A 145 -7.75 6.28 -0.22
N LEU A 146 -7.27 6.07 1.02
CA LEU A 146 -8.01 5.31 2.02
C LEU A 146 -9.34 6.00 2.36
N ASP A 147 -9.29 7.27 2.70
CA ASP A 147 -10.48 8.02 3.13
C ASP A 147 -11.53 8.08 1.99
N ALA A 148 -11.11 8.21 0.73
CA ALA A 148 -12.00 8.23 -0.44
C ALA A 148 -12.65 6.88 -0.78
N ARG A 149 -11.96 5.76 -0.52
CA ARG A 149 -12.40 4.41 -0.95
C ARG A 149 -12.80 3.49 0.20
N THR A 150 -12.94 4.02 1.41
CA THR A 150 -13.26 3.21 2.61
C THR A 150 -14.57 2.45 2.45
N LEU A 151 -15.64 3.12 1.98
CA LEU A 151 -16.95 2.47 1.83
C LEU A 151 -16.95 1.42 0.71
N ASP A 152 -16.31 1.72 -0.42
CA ASP A 152 -16.14 0.77 -1.53
C ASP A 152 -15.40 -0.49 -1.07
N ALA A 153 -14.33 -0.32 -0.26
CA ALA A 153 -13.57 -1.44 0.29
C ALA A 153 -14.40 -2.29 1.27
N ILE A 154 -15.24 -1.67 2.11
CA ILE A 154 -16.14 -2.38 3.02
C ILE A 154 -17.19 -3.19 2.23
N ALA A 155 -17.77 -2.61 1.19
CA ALA A 155 -18.77 -3.27 0.35
C ALA A 155 -18.19 -4.53 -0.33
N LEU A 156 -16.94 -4.46 -0.81
CA LEU A 156 -16.25 -5.62 -1.41
C LEU A 156 -15.99 -6.74 -0.39
N VAL A 157 -15.67 -6.39 0.85
CA VAL A 157 -15.54 -7.38 1.93
C VAL A 157 -16.87 -8.07 2.21
N GLU A 158 -17.94 -7.29 2.29
CA GLU A 158 -19.30 -7.80 2.50
C GLU A 158 -19.74 -8.76 1.39
N GLU A 159 -19.50 -8.38 0.13
CA GLU A 159 -19.86 -9.20 -1.04
C GLU A 159 -19.14 -10.56 -1.03
N GLU A 160 -17.83 -10.56 -0.81
CA GLU A 160 -17.02 -11.79 -0.82
C GLU A 160 -17.36 -12.71 0.36
N VAL A 161 -17.57 -12.16 1.56
CA VAL A 161 -18.00 -12.96 2.72
C VAL A 161 -19.37 -13.58 2.46
N LYS A 162 -20.32 -12.82 1.92
CA LYS A 162 -21.64 -13.34 1.53
C LYS A 162 -21.54 -14.43 0.46
N ALA A 163 -20.66 -14.25 -0.52
CA ALA A 163 -20.49 -15.21 -1.62
C ALA A 163 -20.00 -16.57 -1.13
N VAL A 164 -19.09 -16.60 -0.14
CA VAL A 164 -18.58 -17.87 0.40
C VAL A 164 -19.58 -18.53 1.36
N LEU A 165 -20.41 -17.77 2.07
CA LEU A 165 -21.45 -18.31 2.96
C LEU A 165 -22.67 -18.88 2.21
N LYS A 166 -22.94 -18.39 0.99
CA LYS A 166 -24.02 -18.91 0.14
C LYS A 166 -23.66 -20.20 -0.61
N LYS A 167 -22.40 -20.62 -0.56
CA LYS A 167 -21.88 -21.85 -1.20
C LYS A 167 -21.72 -22.97 -0.19
#